data_AF-A0A350BYH5-F1
#
_entry.id   AF-A0A350BYH5-F1
#
_cell.length_a   1.000
_cell.length_b   1.000
_cell.length_c   1.000
_cell.angle_alpha   90.00
_cell.angle_beta   90.00
_cell.angle_gamma   90.00
#
_symmetry.space_group_name_H-M   'P 1'
#
loop_
_entity.id
_entity.type
_entity.pdbx_description
1 polymer ?
#
loop_
_entity_poly.entity_id
_entity_poly.type
_entity_poly.pdbx_seq_one_letter_code
_entity_poly.pdbx_strand_id
1 'polypeptide(L)'
;MQLFYSENEGFIYMKVITTERKNSHIEFFKQKDSILDIQTSTRFWRTSRILSADIITEDSGIARCTRFQAEKEADEYDILIELSSLIRKAGHIYTFNGKSFDLPHLKKKYAAYRLRNPLEGPALTDLLQVLRDYNPFLDIPSHRLKDYYALTGHGSFPDSEAWAAYEILPLLSLKNLPEGIFEIREIRADDAQGAVCFVLDCDLPCRICARTEYYEIEGDPERTEITVKLDHGNLRMYHKDHNNYVYLPIEGYAVHKTVASFVASSRKIPADRENCYTCIPFNAKFADNPEKVKKYLLSVIRFIVNT
;
A
#
# COMPACT_ATOMS: atom_id res chain seq x y z
N MET A 1 -13.83 -28.43 -6.06
CA MET A 1 -15.06 -27.72 -6.50
C MET A 1 -16.24 -28.47 -5.92
N GLN A 2 -16.83 -27.96 -4.84
CA GLN A 2 -17.97 -28.59 -4.17
C GLN A 2 -19.11 -27.57 -4.26
N LEU A 3 -20.07 -27.81 -5.15
CA LEU A 3 -21.25 -26.97 -5.32
C LEU A 3 -22.23 -27.34 -4.21
N PHE A 4 -22.36 -26.50 -3.19
CA PHE A 4 -23.42 -26.63 -2.20
C PHE A 4 -24.58 -25.72 -2.60
N TYR A 5 -25.71 -26.33 -2.97
CA TYR A 5 -27.01 -25.65 -3.01
C TYR A 5 -27.61 -25.76 -1.60
N SER A 6 -27.71 -24.64 -0.86
CA SER A 6 -28.52 -24.62 0.35
C SER A 6 -29.95 -24.21 -0.04
N GLU A 7 -30.88 -25.17 0.01
CA GLU A 7 -32.31 -24.86 -0.03
C GLU A 7 -32.73 -24.31 1.35
N ASN A 8 -32.82 -23.00 1.46
CA ASN A 8 -33.59 -22.34 2.51
C ASN A 8 -34.86 -21.76 1.89
N GLU A 9 -36.01 -22.09 2.48
CA GLU A 9 -37.32 -21.65 2.04
C GLU A 9 -37.46 -20.13 2.14
N GLY A 10 -37.39 -19.49 0.97
CA GLY A 10 -37.46 -18.06 0.73
C GLY A 10 -36.75 -17.82 -0.58
N PHE A 11 -37.49 -17.76 -1.68
CA PHE A 11 -36.97 -17.76 -3.06
C PHE A 11 -35.82 -16.75 -3.26
N ILE A 12 -34.56 -17.19 -3.09
CA ILE A 12 -33.39 -16.43 -3.53
C ILE A 12 -33.30 -16.67 -5.04
N TYR A 13 -33.68 -15.66 -5.82
CA TYR A 13 -33.70 -15.76 -7.28
C TYR A 13 -32.35 -15.46 -7.93
N MET A 14 -31.36 -15.00 -7.16
CA MET A 14 -30.01 -14.70 -7.64
C MET A 14 -29.08 -15.91 -7.49
N LYS A 15 -28.08 -15.99 -8.36
CA LYS A 15 -27.07 -17.04 -8.30
C LYS A 15 -26.02 -16.72 -7.23
N VAL A 16 -25.80 -17.65 -6.30
CA VAL A 16 -24.74 -17.53 -5.28
C VAL A 16 -23.66 -18.58 -5.53
N ILE A 17 -22.41 -18.13 -5.63
CA ILE A 17 -21.25 -19.00 -5.81
C ILE A 17 -20.33 -18.79 -4.60
N THR A 18 -19.96 -19.87 -3.93
CA THR A 18 -19.01 -19.83 -2.81
C THR A 18 -17.73 -20.56 -3.17
N THR A 19 -16.59 -19.94 -2.86
CA THR A 19 -15.27 -20.56 -2.97
C THR A 19 -14.51 -20.36 -1.67
N GLU A 20 -13.72 -21.35 -1.27
CA GLU A 20 -12.99 -21.34 0.00
C GLU A 20 -11.52 -21.68 -0.23
N ARG A 21 -10.66 -21.05 0.56
CA ARG A 21 -9.23 -21.33 0.63
C ARG A 21 -8.81 -21.31 2.09
N LYS A 22 -7.77 -22.07 2.44
CA LYS A 22 -7.09 -21.87 3.73
C LYS A 22 -6.58 -20.43 3.76
N ASN A 23 -6.80 -19.72 4.86
CA ASN A 23 -6.28 -18.38 5.05
C ASN A 23 -4.75 -18.46 5.16
N SER A 24 -4.07 -18.06 4.10
CA SER A 24 -2.62 -17.96 3.98
C SER A 24 -2.05 -16.65 4.55
N HIS A 25 -2.91 -15.64 4.76
CA HIS A 25 -2.51 -14.28 5.09
C HIS A 25 -2.99 -13.88 6.50
N ILE A 26 -2.92 -14.79 7.47
CA ILE A 26 -3.45 -14.63 8.83
C ILE A 26 -2.95 -13.38 9.58
N GLU A 27 -1.79 -12.86 9.21
CA GLU A 27 -1.23 -11.64 9.79
C GLU A 27 -1.96 -10.36 9.30
N PHE A 28 -2.51 -10.41 8.08
CA PHE A 28 -3.16 -9.29 7.39
C PHE A 28 -4.68 -9.44 7.29
N PHE A 29 -5.20 -10.67 7.29
CA PHE A 29 -6.61 -10.98 7.14
C PHE A 29 -7.11 -11.79 8.34
N LYS A 30 -7.72 -11.09 9.29
CA LYS A 30 -8.12 -11.60 10.60
C LYS A 30 -9.63 -11.79 10.69
N GLN A 31 -10.09 -12.42 11.78
CA GLN A 31 -11.52 -12.58 12.02
C GLN A 31 -12.24 -11.23 11.96
N LYS A 32 -13.37 -11.21 11.24
CA LYS A 32 -14.17 -10.01 10.91
C LYS A 32 -13.55 -9.06 9.88
N ASP A 33 -12.40 -9.39 9.30
CA ASP A 33 -11.94 -8.72 8.08
C ASP A 33 -12.73 -9.23 6.89
N SER A 34 -12.94 -8.35 5.92
CA SER A 34 -13.57 -8.72 4.67
C SER A 34 -12.96 -7.98 3.49
N ILE A 35 -13.02 -8.55 2.30
CA ILE A 35 -12.64 -7.89 1.05
C ILE A 35 -13.86 -7.79 0.17
N LEU A 36 -14.11 -6.61 -0.37
CA LEU A 36 -15.31 -6.32 -1.16
C LEU A 36 -14.93 -5.80 -2.55
N ASP A 37 -15.60 -6.35 -3.56
CA ASP A 37 -15.57 -5.90 -4.94
C ASP A 37 -16.97 -5.96 -5.55
N ILE A 38 -17.34 -4.98 -6.39
CA ILE A 38 -18.59 -5.02 -7.15
C ILE A 38 -18.35 -4.90 -8.66
N GLN A 39 -19.10 -5.69 -9.42
CA GLN A 39 -19.21 -5.51 -10.85
C GLN A 39 -20.53 -4.83 -11.20
N THR A 40 -20.49 -3.84 -12.09
CA THR A 40 -21.68 -3.10 -12.52
C THR A 40 -21.77 -2.98 -14.03
N SER A 41 -22.97 -2.76 -14.56
CA SER A 41 -23.18 -2.61 -16.00
C SER A 41 -22.59 -1.32 -16.57
N THR A 42 -22.49 -0.26 -15.75
CA THR A 42 -21.84 1.01 -16.10
C THR A 42 -21.28 1.67 -14.85
N ARG A 43 -20.33 2.61 -15.01
CA ARG A 43 -19.76 3.34 -13.88
C ARG A 43 -20.73 4.28 -13.14
N PHE A 44 -21.90 4.58 -13.72
CA PHE A 44 -22.81 5.59 -13.20
C PHE A 44 -23.94 4.96 -12.39
N TRP A 45 -23.87 5.09 -11.06
CA TRP A 45 -24.81 4.46 -10.11
C TRP A 45 -26.30 4.60 -10.46
N ARG A 46 -26.72 5.73 -11.05
CA ARG A 46 -28.13 6.04 -11.32
C ARG A 46 -28.71 5.18 -12.45
N THR A 47 -27.87 4.83 -13.41
CA THR A 47 -28.26 4.10 -14.64
C THR A 47 -27.64 2.72 -14.71
N SER A 48 -26.72 2.39 -13.81
CA SER A 48 -26.11 1.08 -13.69
C SER A 48 -27.03 0.10 -12.97
N ARG A 49 -26.65 -1.17 -13.06
CA ARG A 49 -27.07 -2.23 -12.14
C ARG A 49 -25.84 -2.94 -11.60
N ILE A 50 -25.95 -3.48 -10.39
CA ILE A 50 -24.99 -4.42 -9.82
C ILE A 50 -25.20 -5.75 -10.56
N LEU A 51 -24.16 -6.18 -11.26
CA LEU A 51 -24.11 -7.46 -11.98
C LEU A 51 -23.60 -8.57 -11.07
N SER A 52 -22.63 -8.25 -10.21
CA SER A 52 -22.19 -9.13 -9.14
C SER A 52 -21.61 -8.33 -7.97
N ALA A 53 -21.57 -8.96 -6.81
CA ALA A 53 -20.81 -8.51 -5.66
C ALA A 53 -20.07 -9.70 -5.05
N ASP A 54 -18.75 -9.56 -4.91
CA ASP A 54 -17.89 -10.53 -4.29
C ASP A 54 -17.51 -10.02 -2.90
N ILE A 55 -17.72 -10.84 -1.88
CA ILE A 55 -17.22 -10.56 -0.53
C ILE A 55 -16.45 -11.75 0.01
N ILE A 56 -15.19 -11.53 0.37
CA ILE A 56 -14.36 -12.50 1.09
C ILE A 56 -14.49 -12.23 2.57
N THR A 57 -14.75 -13.25 3.37
CA THR A 57 -14.78 -13.17 4.83
C THR A 57 -13.78 -14.14 5.43
N GLU A 58 -13.17 -13.76 6.55
CA GLU A 58 -12.36 -14.66 7.38
C GLU A 58 -13.24 -15.41 8.39
N ASP A 59 -13.12 -16.74 8.42
CA ASP A 59 -13.76 -17.60 9.40
C ASP A 59 -12.82 -18.73 9.83
N SER A 60 -12.26 -18.60 11.04
CA SER A 60 -11.55 -19.68 11.74
C SER A 60 -10.37 -20.27 10.95
N GLY A 61 -9.61 -19.43 10.25
CA GLY A 61 -8.49 -19.80 9.41
C GLY A 61 -8.88 -20.15 7.97
N ILE A 62 -10.12 -19.91 7.56
CA ILE A 62 -10.61 -20.10 6.20
C ILE A 62 -11.02 -18.75 5.62
N ALA A 63 -10.48 -18.42 4.45
CA ALA A 63 -10.97 -17.32 3.64
C ALA A 63 -12.07 -17.86 2.72
N ARG A 64 -13.28 -17.30 2.82
CA ARG A 64 -14.46 -17.70 2.03
C ARG A 64 -14.91 -16.52 1.18
N CYS A 65 -14.88 -16.67 -0.14
CA CYS A 65 -15.50 -15.73 -1.07
C CYS A 65 -16.94 -16.15 -1.36
N THR A 66 -17.89 -15.29 -1.07
CA THR A 66 -19.29 -15.40 -1.48
C THR A 66 -19.54 -14.39 -2.60
N ARG A 67 -19.79 -14.90 -3.81
CA ARG A 67 -20.18 -14.13 -4.99
C ARG A 67 -21.67 -14.20 -5.18
N PHE A 68 -22.31 -13.04 -5.16
CA PHE A 68 -23.71 -12.87 -5.57
C PHE A 68 -23.72 -12.40 -7.02
N GLN A 69 -24.40 -13.11 -7.91
CA GLN A 69 -24.47 -12.80 -9.33
C GLN A 69 -25.93 -12.63 -9.77
N ALA A 70 -26.21 -11.49 -10.40
CA ALA A 70 -27.53 -11.20 -10.97
C ALA A 70 -27.75 -12.02 -12.25
N GLU A 71 -28.88 -12.72 -12.33
CA GLU A 71 -29.36 -13.38 -13.55
C GLU A 71 -30.47 -12.56 -14.22
N LYS A 72 -31.21 -11.76 -13.45
CA LYS A 72 -32.25 -10.83 -13.91
C LYS A 72 -32.16 -9.49 -13.18
N GLU A 73 -32.86 -8.49 -13.72
CA GLU A 73 -32.83 -7.13 -13.19
C GLU A 73 -33.34 -7.01 -11.75
N ALA A 74 -34.31 -7.85 -11.37
CA ALA A 74 -34.91 -7.86 -10.05
C ALA A 74 -33.94 -8.32 -8.94
N ASP A 75 -32.86 -9.03 -9.30
CA ASP A 75 -31.92 -9.62 -8.35
C ASP A 75 -31.06 -8.57 -7.63
N GLU A 76 -30.93 -7.36 -8.19
CA GLU A 76 -30.12 -6.28 -7.57
C GLU A 76 -30.57 -6.00 -6.13
N TYR A 77 -31.87 -6.05 -5.85
CA TYR A 77 -32.38 -5.84 -4.50
C TYR A 77 -31.95 -6.96 -3.54
N ASP A 78 -32.04 -8.22 -3.98
CA ASP A 78 -31.67 -9.39 -3.19
C ASP A 78 -30.16 -9.42 -2.93
N ILE A 79 -29.34 -9.06 -3.92
CA ILE A 79 -27.89 -8.90 -3.77
C ILE A 79 -27.59 -7.89 -2.66
N LEU A 80 -28.24 -6.72 -2.68
CA LEU A 80 -28.00 -5.68 -1.68
C LEU A 80 -28.36 -6.14 -0.26
N ILE A 81 -29.47 -6.87 -0.10
CA ILE A 81 -29.92 -7.40 1.20
C ILE A 81 -28.91 -8.43 1.75
N GLU A 82 -28.54 -9.42 0.94
CA GLU A 82 -27.63 -10.48 1.38
C GLU A 82 -26.22 -9.95 1.63
N LEU A 83 -25.71 -9.12 0.72
CA LEU A 83 -24.42 -8.45 0.90
C LEU A 83 -24.41 -7.59 2.18
N SER A 84 -25.51 -6.88 2.46
CA SER A 84 -25.66 -6.10 3.70
C SER A 84 -25.60 -6.96 4.95
N SER A 85 -26.06 -8.22 4.89
CA SER A 85 -25.96 -9.16 6.01
C SER A 85 -24.51 -9.53 6.33
N LEU A 86 -23.66 -9.68 5.30
CA LEU A 86 -22.24 -10.01 5.44
C LEU A 86 -21.42 -8.78 5.85
N ILE A 87 -21.63 -7.63 5.20
CA ILE A 87 -20.97 -6.35 5.55
C ILE A 87 -21.21 -6.00 7.02
N ARG A 88 -22.43 -6.20 7.55
CA ARG A 88 -22.75 -5.89 8.96
C ARG A 88 -22.00 -6.75 9.99
N LYS A 89 -21.48 -7.91 9.58
CA LYS A 89 -20.67 -8.79 10.43
C LYS A 89 -19.18 -8.41 10.41
N ALA A 90 -18.75 -7.68 9.38
CA ALA A 90 -17.39 -7.21 9.25
C ALA A 90 -17.07 -6.12 10.28
N GLY A 91 -15.88 -6.19 10.86
CA GLY A 91 -15.27 -5.11 11.64
C GLY A 91 -14.42 -4.20 10.76
N HIS A 92 -13.88 -4.74 9.66
CA HIS A 92 -13.04 -4.03 8.72
C HIS A 92 -13.28 -4.56 7.29
N ILE A 93 -13.41 -3.65 6.33
CA ILE A 93 -13.51 -3.97 4.91
C ILE A 93 -12.35 -3.36 4.16
N TYR A 94 -11.65 -4.22 3.42
CA TYR A 94 -10.71 -3.87 2.39
C TYR A 94 -11.41 -3.79 1.03
N THR A 95 -11.01 -2.83 0.22
CA THR A 95 -11.39 -2.71 -1.19
C THR A 95 -10.15 -2.35 -1.99
N PHE A 96 -10.15 -2.57 -3.30
CA PHE A 96 -9.12 -2.04 -4.18
C PHE A 96 -9.71 -0.89 -5.02
N ASN A 97 -9.29 0.35 -4.77
CA ASN A 97 -9.88 1.55 -5.38
C ASN A 97 -11.38 1.76 -5.08
N GLY A 98 -11.91 1.10 -4.05
CA GLY A 98 -13.34 1.14 -3.72
C GLY A 98 -13.84 2.46 -3.17
N LYS A 99 -12.98 3.32 -2.61
CA LYS A 99 -13.39 4.69 -2.22
C LYS A 99 -13.77 5.53 -3.43
N SER A 100 -13.15 5.28 -4.58
CA SER A 100 -13.44 5.98 -5.83
C SER A 100 -14.68 5.44 -6.54
N PHE A 101 -15.05 4.18 -6.25
CA PHE A 101 -16.07 3.47 -7.01
C PHE A 101 -17.05 2.65 -6.15
N ASP A 102 -16.66 1.48 -5.66
CA ASP A 102 -17.52 0.49 -5.02
C ASP A 102 -18.37 1.07 -3.88
N LEU A 103 -17.70 1.73 -2.94
CA LEU A 103 -18.31 2.27 -1.71
C LEU A 103 -19.33 3.38 -2.00
N PRO A 104 -19.02 4.45 -2.77
CA PRO A 104 -20.02 5.45 -3.11
C PRO A 104 -21.13 4.90 -4.02
N HIS A 105 -20.86 3.88 -4.84
CA HIS A 105 -21.88 3.23 -5.67
C HIS A 105 -22.89 2.47 -4.81
N LEU A 106 -22.41 1.59 -3.92
CA LEU A 106 -23.23 0.84 -2.98
C LEU A 106 -24.03 1.77 -2.07
N LYS A 107 -23.41 2.80 -1.49
CA LYS A 107 -24.11 3.77 -0.62
C LYS A 107 -25.33 4.38 -1.32
N LYS A 108 -25.19 4.76 -2.59
CA LYS A 108 -26.28 5.35 -3.37
C LYS A 108 -27.34 4.32 -3.76
N LYS A 109 -26.94 3.08 -4.06
CA LYS A 109 -27.86 1.96 -4.32
C LYS A 109 -28.70 1.61 -3.10
N TYR A 110 -28.08 1.46 -1.92
CA TYR A 110 -28.80 1.27 -0.67
C TYR A 110 -29.80 2.41 -0.41
N ALA A 111 -29.39 3.66 -0.58
CA ALA A 111 -30.30 4.80 -0.43
C ALA A 111 -31.47 4.79 -1.43
N ALA A 112 -31.22 4.47 -2.70
CA ALA A 112 -32.25 4.40 -3.74
C ALA A 112 -33.30 3.32 -3.44
N TYR A 113 -32.87 2.17 -2.93
CA TYR A 113 -33.76 1.09 -2.48
C TYR A 113 -34.32 1.28 -1.07
N ARG A 114 -34.06 2.43 -0.41
CA ARG A 114 -34.48 2.74 0.97
C ARG A 114 -33.99 1.72 2.00
N LEU A 115 -32.83 1.14 1.75
CA LEU A 115 -32.17 0.20 2.63
C LEU A 115 -31.19 0.92 3.56
N ARG A 116 -31.00 0.39 4.78
CA ARG A 116 -29.99 0.89 5.70
C ARG A 116 -28.60 0.67 5.10
N ASN A 117 -27.76 1.71 5.12
CA ASN A 117 -26.38 1.64 4.66
C ASN A 117 -25.53 0.77 5.60
N PRO A 118 -25.03 -0.41 5.18
CA PRO A 118 -24.25 -1.28 6.04
C PRO A 118 -22.77 -0.85 6.15
N LEU A 119 -22.31 0.07 5.29
CA LEU A 119 -20.91 0.53 5.22
C LEU A 119 -20.53 1.55 6.32
N GLU A 120 -21.48 1.97 7.17
CA GLU A 120 -21.22 2.87 8.30
C GLU A 120 -20.70 2.15 9.55
N GLY A 121 -20.80 0.82 9.60
CA GLY A 121 -20.32 0.00 10.72
C GLY A 121 -18.82 -0.29 10.70
N PRO A 122 -18.28 -0.94 9.63
CA PRO A 122 -16.89 -1.38 9.61
C PRO A 122 -15.91 -0.25 9.34
N ALA A 123 -14.65 -0.43 9.77
CA ALA A 123 -13.52 0.33 9.25
C ALA A 123 -13.39 0.08 7.74
N LEU A 124 -12.88 1.06 6.98
CA LEU A 124 -12.75 0.97 5.52
C LEU A 124 -11.32 1.30 5.08
N THR A 125 -10.64 0.34 4.47
CA THR A 125 -9.31 0.53 3.86
C THR A 125 -9.39 0.35 2.35
N ASP A 126 -8.83 1.32 1.63
CA ASP A 126 -8.64 1.23 0.18
C ASP A 126 -7.18 0.85 -0.08
N LEU A 127 -6.96 -0.38 -0.55
CA LEU A 127 -5.63 -0.93 -0.78
C LEU A 127 -4.85 -0.14 -1.81
N LEU A 128 -5.51 0.39 -2.85
CA LEU A 128 -4.82 1.20 -3.85
C LEU A 128 -4.28 2.50 -3.24
N GLN A 129 -5.05 3.13 -2.35
CA GLN A 129 -4.58 4.35 -1.68
C GLN A 129 -3.37 4.06 -0.78
N VAL A 130 -3.39 2.96 -0.02
CA VAL A 130 -2.28 2.59 0.86
C VAL A 130 -1.04 2.20 0.06
N LEU A 131 -1.20 1.39 -0.98
CA LEU A 131 -0.08 0.87 -1.76
C LEU A 131 0.57 1.93 -2.66
N ARG A 132 -0.16 3.00 -2.99
CA ARG A 132 0.37 4.10 -3.81
C ARG A 132 1.57 4.78 -3.21
N ASP A 133 1.63 4.89 -1.89
CA ASP A 133 2.77 5.50 -1.18
C ASP A 133 4.07 4.73 -1.46
N TYR A 134 3.99 3.44 -1.80
CA TYR A 134 5.15 2.60 -2.05
C TYR A 134 5.48 2.44 -3.53
N ASN A 135 4.70 3.03 -4.45
CA ASN A 135 4.97 2.96 -5.89
C ASN A 135 6.39 3.40 -6.28
N PRO A 136 7.06 4.37 -5.61
CA PRO A 136 8.45 4.69 -5.91
C PRO A 136 9.42 3.51 -5.78
N PHE A 137 9.04 2.46 -5.03
CA PHE A 137 9.79 1.21 -4.90
C PHE A 137 9.35 0.10 -5.86
N LEU A 138 8.21 0.26 -6.52
CA LEU A 138 7.56 -0.81 -7.28
C LEU A 138 7.67 -0.53 -8.78
N ASP A 139 8.31 -1.45 -9.50
CA ASP A 139 8.35 -1.42 -10.95
C ASP A 139 7.06 -2.02 -11.54
N ILE A 140 5.98 -1.23 -11.53
CA ILE A 140 4.67 -1.61 -12.06
C ILE A 140 4.26 -0.74 -13.26
N PRO A 141 3.69 -1.33 -14.33
CA PRO A 141 3.36 -0.58 -15.54
C PRO A 141 2.12 0.31 -15.40
N SER A 142 1.24 0.02 -14.43
CA SER A 142 0.11 0.88 -14.09
C SER A 142 -0.38 0.59 -12.67
N HIS A 143 -1.32 1.40 -12.17
CA HIS A 143 -1.92 1.22 -10.84
C HIS A 143 -3.17 0.32 -10.85
N ARG A 144 -3.22 -0.66 -11.77
CA ARG A 144 -4.32 -1.63 -11.82
C ARG A 144 -4.03 -2.79 -10.89
N LEU A 145 -5.07 -3.41 -10.34
CA LEU A 145 -4.95 -4.52 -9.40
C LEU A 145 -4.06 -5.65 -9.92
N LYS A 146 -4.19 -6.01 -11.20
CA LYS A 146 -3.37 -7.04 -11.85
C LYS A 146 -1.86 -6.78 -11.80
N ASP A 147 -1.43 -5.52 -11.76
CA ASP A 147 -0.03 -5.17 -11.76
C ASP A 147 0.55 -5.31 -10.34
N TYR A 148 -0.23 -4.98 -9.30
CA TYR A 148 0.11 -5.32 -7.91
C TYR A 148 0.09 -6.83 -7.67
N TYR A 149 -0.90 -7.55 -8.22
CA TYR A 149 -0.98 -9.00 -8.12
C TYR A 149 0.24 -9.70 -8.75
N ALA A 150 0.75 -9.18 -9.88
CA ALA A 150 1.94 -9.74 -10.51
C ALA A 150 3.19 -9.69 -9.61
N LEU A 151 3.25 -8.76 -8.65
CA LEU A 151 4.37 -8.65 -7.71
C LEU A 151 4.44 -9.81 -6.70
N THR A 152 3.31 -10.48 -6.44
CA THR A 152 3.25 -11.54 -5.42
C THR A 152 3.79 -12.88 -5.94
N GLY A 153 4.17 -12.95 -7.22
CA GLY A 153 4.68 -14.18 -7.84
C GLY A 153 3.65 -15.30 -7.99
N HIS A 154 2.36 -15.01 -7.75
CA HIS A 154 1.30 -15.95 -8.09
C HIS A 154 1.16 -16.07 -9.62
N GLY A 155 0.67 -17.22 -10.08
CA GLY A 155 0.52 -17.52 -11.50
C GLY A 155 -0.59 -16.71 -12.17
N SER A 156 -1.54 -17.38 -12.82
CA SER A 156 -2.64 -16.69 -13.50
C SER A 156 -3.45 -15.80 -12.55
N PHE A 157 -3.92 -14.66 -13.07
CA PHE A 157 -4.83 -13.78 -12.34
C PHE A 157 -6.12 -14.55 -11.97
N PRO A 158 -6.65 -14.42 -10.74
CA PRO A 158 -7.83 -15.14 -10.29
C PRO A 158 -9.08 -14.75 -11.08
N ASP A 159 -10.12 -15.57 -10.99
CA ASP A 159 -11.44 -15.33 -11.57
C ASP A 159 -12.29 -14.31 -10.78
N SER A 160 -11.72 -13.67 -9.77
CA SER A 160 -12.34 -12.68 -8.89
C SER A 160 -11.32 -11.60 -8.52
N GLU A 161 -11.68 -10.33 -8.72
CA GLU A 161 -10.85 -9.21 -8.26
C GLU A 161 -10.77 -9.17 -6.73
N ALA A 162 -11.81 -9.62 -6.01
CA ALA A 162 -11.73 -9.77 -4.56
C ALA A 162 -10.63 -10.78 -4.16
N TRP A 163 -10.50 -11.91 -4.87
CA TRP A 163 -9.40 -12.85 -4.60
C TRP A 163 -8.04 -12.25 -4.94
N ALA A 164 -7.91 -11.51 -6.04
CA ALA A 164 -6.67 -10.82 -6.35
C ALA A 164 -6.30 -9.78 -5.27
N ALA A 165 -7.28 -9.03 -4.77
CA ALA A 165 -7.11 -8.08 -3.67
C ALA A 165 -6.72 -8.78 -2.35
N TYR A 166 -7.22 -10.00 -2.10
CA TYR A 166 -6.79 -10.85 -0.98
C TYR A 166 -5.32 -11.25 -1.11
N GLU A 167 -4.89 -11.68 -2.29
CA GLU A 167 -3.51 -12.16 -2.46
C GLU A 167 -2.45 -11.04 -2.39
N ILE A 168 -2.83 -9.78 -2.59
CA ILE A 168 -1.90 -8.64 -2.44
C ILE A 168 -1.83 -8.07 -1.02
N LEU A 169 -2.58 -8.61 -0.05
CA LEU A 169 -2.52 -8.14 1.34
C LEU A 169 -1.10 -8.15 1.94
N PRO A 170 -0.21 -9.13 1.65
CA PRO A 170 1.17 -9.09 2.11
C PRO A 170 1.95 -7.84 1.66
N LEU A 171 1.57 -7.20 0.54
CA LEU A 171 2.21 -5.95 0.10
C LEU A 171 2.07 -4.81 1.13
N LEU A 172 1.14 -4.92 2.09
CA LEU A 172 1.03 -3.97 3.20
C LEU A 172 2.27 -3.97 4.12
N SER A 173 3.09 -5.02 4.10
CA SER A 173 4.39 -5.04 4.82
C SER A 173 5.43 -4.09 4.25
N LEU A 174 5.22 -3.50 3.06
CA LEU A 174 6.12 -2.46 2.53
C LEU A 174 6.28 -1.26 3.47
N LYS A 175 5.30 -1.03 4.37
CA LYS A 175 5.39 -0.02 5.43
C LYS A 175 6.53 -0.24 6.42
N ASN A 176 7.02 -1.48 6.55
CA ASN A 176 8.08 -1.85 7.49
C ASN A 176 9.35 -1.02 7.24
N LEU A 177 9.68 -0.75 5.98
CA LEU A 177 10.83 0.07 5.60
C LEU A 177 10.76 1.50 6.17
N PRO A 178 9.77 2.35 5.83
CA PRO A 178 9.70 3.71 6.38
C PRO A 178 9.36 3.78 7.87
N GLU A 179 8.79 2.70 8.45
CA GLU A 179 8.58 2.56 9.90
C GLU A 179 9.87 2.19 10.65
N GLY A 180 10.90 1.72 9.95
CA GLY A 180 12.18 1.34 10.56
C GLY A 180 12.19 -0.06 11.13
N ILE A 181 11.29 -0.93 10.65
CA ILE A 181 11.21 -2.34 11.01
C ILE A 181 12.17 -3.11 10.09
N PHE A 182 13.46 -2.94 10.38
CA PHE A 182 14.58 -3.62 9.74
C PHE A 182 15.80 -3.61 10.67
N GLU A 183 16.73 -4.53 10.42
CA GLU A 183 18.04 -4.60 11.07
C GLU A 183 19.16 -4.31 10.07
N ILE A 184 20.26 -3.73 10.53
CA ILE A 184 21.42 -3.44 9.68
C ILE A 184 22.40 -4.60 9.86
N ARG A 185 22.59 -5.41 8.81
CA ARG A 185 23.54 -6.54 8.82
C ARG A 185 24.97 -6.10 8.57
N GLU A 186 25.16 -5.22 7.59
CA GLU A 186 26.49 -4.87 7.11
C GLU A 186 26.52 -3.46 6.53
N ILE A 187 27.67 -2.79 6.66
CA ILE A 187 27.98 -1.52 6.02
C ILE A 187 29.29 -1.69 5.25
N ARG A 188 29.25 -1.50 3.94
CA ARG A 188 30.42 -1.63 3.06
C ARG A 188 30.69 -0.29 2.36
N ALA A 189 31.89 0.24 2.52
CA ALA A 189 32.34 1.41 1.78
C ALA A 189 33.05 0.96 0.50
N ASP A 190 32.71 1.59 -0.62
CA ASP A 190 33.46 1.51 -1.88
C ASP A 190 34.13 2.86 -2.11
N ASP A 191 35.39 2.96 -1.68
CA ASP A 191 36.18 4.18 -1.84
C ASP A 191 36.48 4.51 -3.31
N ALA A 192 36.50 3.50 -4.20
CA ALA A 192 36.77 3.71 -5.62
C ALA A 192 35.57 4.34 -6.33
N GLN A 193 34.35 3.96 -5.94
CA GLN A 193 33.10 4.53 -6.48
C GLN A 193 32.56 5.70 -5.66
N GLY A 194 33.17 5.99 -4.50
CA GLY A 194 32.70 7.01 -3.57
C GLY A 194 31.28 6.70 -3.09
N ALA A 195 31.01 5.46 -2.70
CA ALA A 195 29.68 5.02 -2.31
C ALA A 195 29.70 4.18 -1.02
N VAL A 196 28.56 4.09 -0.35
CA VAL A 196 28.37 3.24 0.83
C VAL A 196 27.15 2.36 0.58
N CYS A 197 27.31 1.07 0.79
CA CYS A 197 26.25 0.07 0.69
C CYS A 197 25.86 -0.40 2.09
N PHE A 198 24.57 -0.35 2.40
CA PHE A 198 23.98 -0.84 3.64
C PHE A 198 23.16 -2.09 3.32
N VAL A 199 23.50 -3.21 3.97
CA VAL A 199 22.73 -4.45 3.87
C VAL A 199 21.76 -4.51 5.03
N LEU A 200 20.48 -4.71 4.71
CA LEU A 200 19.40 -4.73 5.67
C LEU A 200 18.71 -6.09 5.68
N ASP A 201 18.28 -6.48 6.87
CA ASP A 201 17.25 -7.49 7.06
C ASP A 201 15.91 -6.81 7.18
N CYS A 202 15.06 -7.03 6.19
CA CYS A 202 13.71 -6.55 6.16
C CYS A 202 12.82 -7.64 5.57
N ASP A 203 11.70 -7.91 6.21
CA ASP A 203 10.68 -8.77 5.64
C ASP A 203 9.97 -8.02 4.51
N LEU A 204 10.36 -8.32 3.27
CA LEU A 204 9.80 -7.72 2.06
C LEU A 204 8.85 -8.70 1.39
N PRO A 205 7.64 -8.25 1.00
CA PRO A 205 6.64 -9.12 0.39
C PRO A 205 6.87 -9.37 -1.11
N CYS A 206 7.72 -8.56 -1.74
CA CYS A 206 8.06 -8.65 -3.16
C CYS A 206 9.40 -7.98 -3.42
N ARG A 207 9.90 -8.11 -4.66
CA ARG A 207 11.04 -7.31 -5.13
C ARG A 207 10.69 -5.83 -5.13
N ILE A 208 11.62 -5.01 -4.68
CA ILE A 208 11.59 -3.55 -4.74
C ILE A 208 12.83 -3.02 -5.46
N CYS A 209 12.68 -1.89 -6.15
CA CYS A 209 13.78 -1.17 -6.76
C CYS A 209 13.46 0.31 -6.84
N ALA A 210 14.40 1.16 -6.44
CA ALA A 210 14.37 2.58 -6.76
C ALA A 210 15.80 3.08 -6.97
N ARG A 211 16.07 3.75 -8.10
CA ARG A 211 17.40 4.23 -8.46
C ARG A 211 17.35 5.69 -8.88
N THR A 212 18.27 6.47 -8.33
CA THR A 212 18.55 7.86 -8.73
C THR A 212 20.05 8.02 -8.94
N GLU A 213 20.50 9.23 -9.24
CA GLU A 213 21.93 9.51 -9.30
C GLU A 213 22.62 9.49 -7.92
N TYR A 214 21.86 9.63 -6.81
CA TYR A 214 22.39 9.76 -5.43
C TYR A 214 22.26 8.49 -4.59
N TYR A 215 21.26 7.66 -4.88
CA TYR A 215 21.03 6.43 -4.15
C TYR A 215 20.37 5.38 -5.03
N GLU A 216 20.50 4.15 -4.59
CA GLU A 216 19.89 2.97 -5.16
C GLU A 216 19.42 2.08 -4.01
N ILE A 217 18.17 1.64 -4.08
CA ILE A 217 17.64 0.58 -3.22
C ILE A 217 17.23 -0.57 -4.11
N GLU A 218 17.71 -1.76 -3.78
CA GLU A 218 17.25 -3.01 -4.38
C GLU A 218 16.99 -3.98 -3.25
N GLY A 219 15.84 -4.64 -3.29
CA GLY A 219 15.50 -5.62 -2.27
C GLY A 219 14.55 -6.67 -2.79
N ASP A 220 14.59 -7.83 -2.17
CA ASP A 220 13.67 -8.93 -2.36
C ASP A 220 13.47 -9.65 -1.00
N PRO A 221 12.63 -10.69 -0.92
CA PRO A 221 12.40 -11.39 0.35
C PRO A 221 13.65 -12.00 1.01
N GLU A 222 14.76 -12.16 0.28
CA GLU A 222 15.99 -12.75 0.80
C GLU A 222 17.02 -11.69 1.23
N ARG A 223 17.08 -10.54 0.53
CA ARG A 223 18.13 -9.54 0.72
C ARG A 223 17.64 -8.15 0.38
N THR A 224 17.98 -7.16 1.22
CA THR A 224 17.74 -5.74 0.94
C THR A 224 19.04 -4.95 1.02
N GLU A 225 19.30 -4.11 0.02
CA GLU A 225 20.48 -3.24 -0.05
C GLU A 225 20.09 -1.80 -0.36
N ILE A 226 20.75 -0.87 0.32
CA ILE A 226 20.68 0.55 0.02
C ILE A 226 22.10 1.04 -0.25
N THR A 227 22.37 1.43 -1.48
CA THR A 227 23.64 2.04 -1.89
C THR A 227 23.44 3.53 -2.04
N VAL A 228 24.30 4.33 -1.42
CA VAL A 228 24.25 5.80 -1.47
C VAL A 228 25.60 6.35 -1.91
N LYS A 229 25.58 7.32 -2.83
CA LYS A 229 26.80 8.01 -3.25
C LYS A 229 27.19 9.07 -2.22
N LEU A 230 28.49 9.17 -1.98
CA LEU A 230 29.11 10.18 -1.14
C LEU A 230 29.36 11.44 -1.94
N ASP A 231 29.04 12.58 -1.34
CA ASP A 231 29.34 13.91 -1.87
C ASP A 231 30.48 14.52 -1.05
N HIS A 232 31.69 14.49 -1.59
CA HIS A 232 32.92 14.88 -0.88
C HIS A 232 33.07 14.18 0.49
N GLY A 233 32.75 12.88 0.55
CA GLY A 233 32.77 12.08 1.78
C GLY A 233 31.56 12.26 2.70
N ASN A 234 30.53 12.98 2.26
CA ASN A 234 29.32 13.22 3.04
C ASN A 234 28.10 12.48 2.49
N LEU A 235 27.22 12.09 3.40
CA LEU A 235 25.90 11.55 3.16
C LEU A 235 24.85 12.67 3.22
N ARG A 236 23.82 12.60 2.36
CA ARG A 236 22.69 13.53 2.38
C ARG A 236 21.60 13.03 3.32
N MET A 237 21.43 13.71 4.45
CA MET A 237 20.34 13.45 5.40
C MET A 237 19.14 14.32 5.07
N TYR A 238 18.09 13.72 4.52
CA TYR A 238 16.87 14.42 4.11
C TYR A 238 15.97 14.77 5.31
N HIS A 239 15.29 15.92 5.24
CA HIS A 239 14.35 16.36 6.28
C HIS A 239 12.95 16.52 5.69
N LYS A 240 11.96 15.93 6.38
CA LYS A 240 10.54 15.98 5.94
C LYS A 240 9.96 17.40 5.97
N ASP A 241 10.40 18.22 6.92
CA ASP A 241 9.84 19.55 7.16
C ASP A 241 10.60 20.65 6.38
N HIS A 242 10.46 20.63 5.06
CA HIS A 242 11.10 21.63 4.19
C HIS A 242 10.63 23.07 4.52
N ASN A 243 9.43 23.24 5.09
CA ASN A 243 8.89 24.54 5.46
C ASN A 243 9.71 25.25 6.54
N ASN A 244 10.46 24.53 7.37
CA ASN A 244 11.31 25.12 8.40
C ASN A 244 12.79 25.23 8.01
N TYR A 245 13.11 24.89 6.76
CA TYR A 245 14.46 24.93 6.22
C TYR A 245 14.59 25.92 5.06
N VAL A 246 15.82 26.32 4.78
CA VAL A 246 16.23 27.18 3.67
C VAL A 246 17.46 26.55 3.06
N TYR A 247 17.46 26.38 1.73
CA TYR A 247 18.60 25.83 1.01
C TYR A 247 19.63 26.91 0.68
N LEU A 248 20.91 26.57 0.84
CA LEU A 248 22.04 27.43 0.53
C LEU A 248 22.73 26.91 -0.74
N PRO A 249 22.49 27.51 -1.94
CA PRO A 249 22.95 26.93 -3.20
C PRO A 249 24.47 26.87 -3.36
N ILE A 250 25.20 27.80 -2.74
CA ILE A 250 26.67 27.84 -2.80
C ILE A 250 27.26 26.74 -1.92
N GLU A 251 26.70 26.56 -0.73
CA GLU A 251 27.15 25.57 0.25
C GLU A 251 26.64 24.15 -0.05
N GLY A 252 25.54 24.01 -0.81
CA GLY A 252 25.01 22.72 -1.23
C GLY A 252 24.22 21.96 -0.15
N TYR A 253 23.66 22.64 0.85
CA TYR A 253 22.82 22.04 1.89
C TYR A 253 21.76 22.99 2.46
N ALA A 254 20.77 22.42 3.13
CA ALA A 254 19.72 23.14 3.83
C ALA A 254 20.06 23.42 5.30
N VAL A 255 19.63 24.57 5.80
CA VAL A 255 19.74 24.98 7.19
C VAL A 255 18.39 25.41 7.74
N HIS A 256 18.18 25.21 9.04
CA HIS A 256 16.96 25.68 9.70
C HIS A 256 16.85 27.21 9.60
N LYS A 257 15.61 27.73 9.50
CA LYS A 257 15.33 29.17 9.33
C LYS A 257 16.01 30.07 10.36
N THR A 258 16.21 29.58 11.59
CA THR A 258 16.92 30.31 12.65
C THR A 258 18.41 30.50 12.38
N VAL A 259 19.05 29.59 11.64
CA VAL A 259 20.44 29.75 11.18
C VAL A 259 20.46 30.58 9.90
N ALA A 260 19.50 30.35 9.01
CA ALA A 260 19.35 31.09 7.76
C ALA A 260 19.09 32.61 7.95
N SER A 261 18.65 33.06 9.13
CA SER A 261 18.46 34.48 9.43
C SER A 261 19.77 35.27 9.42
N PHE A 262 20.91 34.60 9.64
CA PHE A 262 22.24 35.21 9.59
C PHE A 262 22.87 35.18 8.18
N VAL A 263 22.18 34.58 7.20
CA VAL A 263 22.65 34.48 5.81
C VAL A 263 21.93 35.50 4.94
N ALA A 264 22.68 36.22 4.10
CA ALA A 264 22.15 37.19 3.15
C ALA A 264 21.08 36.57 2.24
N SER A 265 19.98 37.29 2.00
CA SER A 265 18.85 36.75 1.23
C SER A 265 19.19 36.40 -0.22
N SER A 266 20.24 36.98 -0.81
CA SER A 266 20.73 36.64 -2.14
C SER A 266 21.43 35.27 -2.21
N ARG A 267 21.78 34.68 -1.07
CA ARG A 267 22.54 33.42 -0.97
C ARG A 267 21.68 32.24 -0.52
N LYS A 268 20.37 32.40 -0.47
CA LYS A 268 19.45 31.40 0.09
C LYS A 268 18.17 31.32 -0.72
N ILE A 269 17.64 30.11 -0.89
CA ILE A 269 16.36 29.85 -1.55
C ILE A 269 15.46 29.03 -0.63
N PRO A 270 14.12 29.11 -0.74
CA PRO A 270 13.23 28.24 0.02
C PRO A 270 13.61 26.79 -0.17
N ALA A 271 13.65 26.02 0.92
CA ALA A 271 13.86 24.59 0.79
C ALA A 271 12.59 23.94 0.22
N ASP A 272 12.79 23.01 -0.71
CA ASP A 272 11.78 22.11 -1.22
C ASP A 272 12.14 20.68 -0.81
N ARG A 273 11.34 19.73 -1.27
CA ARG A 273 11.54 18.31 -0.99
C ARG A 273 12.93 17.81 -1.40
N GLU A 274 13.39 18.15 -2.60
CA GLU A 274 14.62 17.60 -3.20
C GLU A 274 15.87 18.20 -2.56
N ASN A 275 15.84 19.49 -2.23
CA ASN A 275 17.00 20.21 -1.71
C ASN A 275 17.02 20.30 -0.17
N CYS A 276 15.99 19.84 0.54
CA CYS A 276 15.93 19.87 2.01
C CYS A 276 16.73 18.73 2.65
N TYR A 277 18.06 18.80 2.56
CA TYR A 277 18.97 17.87 3.22
C TYR A 277 20.14 18.58 3.92
N THR A 278 20.70 17.94 4.94
CA THR A 278 21.97 18.32 5.57
C THR A 278 23.05 17.30 5.26
N CYS A 279 24.32 17.69 5.30
CA CYS A 279 25.44 16.78 5.06
C CYS A 279 25.95 16.14 6.36
N ILE A 280 26.19 14.83 6.33
CA ILE A 280 26.81 14.08 7.44
C ILE A 280 28.09 13.42 6.92
N PRO A 281 29.26 13.65 7.54
CA PRO A 281 30.48 12.95 7.17
C PRO A 281 30.35 11.45 7.41
N PHE A 282 30.66 10.63 6.40
CA PHE A 282 30.79 9.19 6.57
C PHE A 282 32.18 8.86 7.11
N ASN A 283 32.24 8.23 8.28
CA ASN A 283 33.48 7.79 8.94
C ASN A 283 33.18 6.64 9.91
N ALA A 284 34.23 6.04 10.49
CA ALA A 284 34.10 4.95 11.45
C ALA A 284 33.14 5.29 12.62
N LYS A 285 33.23 6.49 13.19
CA LYS A 285 32.34 6.93 14.28
C LYS A 285 30.86 7.00 13.88
N PHE A 286 30.56 7.27 12.61
CA PHE A 286 29.21 7.18 12.09
C PHE A 286 28.79 5.71 11.91
N ALA A 287 29.63 4.90 11.25
CA ALA A 287 29.35 3.48 10.98
C ALA A 287 29.16 2.65 12.27
N ASP A 288 29.94 2.95 13.31
CA ASP A 288 29.89 2.27 14.61
C ASP A 288 28.71 2.73 15.50
N ASN A 289 27.83 3.61 15.01
CA ASN A 289 26.67 4.11 15.74
C ASN A 289 25.36 3.66 15.07
N PRO A 290 24.81 2.49 15.46
CA PRO A 290 23.61 1.93 14.84
C PRO A 290 22.39 2.88 14.85
N GLU A 291 22.21 3.65 15.91
CA GLU A 291 21.09 4.60 16.01
C GLU A 291 21.21 5.73 14.97
N LYS A 292 22.41 6.28 14.78
CA LYS A 292 22.67 7.31 13.77
C LYS A 292 22.52 6.75 12.36
N VAL A 293 23.05 5.56 12.09
CA VAL A 293 22.92 4.90 10.78
C VAL A 293 21.45 4.62 10.49
N LYS A 294 20.69 4.07 11.45
CA LYS A 294 19.25 3.82 11.29
C LYS A 294 18.48 5.12 11.03
N LYS A 295 18.79 6.19 11.76
CA LYS A 295 18.18 7.51 11.54
C LYS A 295 18.49 8.06 10.14
N TYR A 296 19.71 7.86 9.65
CA TYR A 296 20.10 8.23 8.30
C TYR A 296 19.34 7.41 7.24
N LEU A 297 19.32 6.08 7.36
CA LEU A 297 18.60 5.21 6.42
C LEU A 297 17.11 5.53 6.38
N LEU A 298 16.49 5.79 7.52
CA LEU A 298 15.11 6.26 7.59
C LEU A 298 14.89 7.58 6.84
N SER A 299 15.87 8.50 6.86
CA SER A 299 15.77 9.73 6.08
C SER A 299 15.74 9.47 4.58
N VAL A 300 16.56 8.53 4.09
CA VAL A 300 16.61 8.13 2.67
C VAL A 300 15.35 7.37 2.27
N ILE A 301 14.96 6.34 3.03
CA ILE A 301 13.78 5.52 2.76
C ILE A 301 12.51 6.39 2.74
N ARG A 302 12.33 7.26 3.74
CA ARG A 302 11.18 8.16 3.80
C ARG A 302 11.23 9.23 2.72
N PHE A 303 12.43 9.67 2.32
CA PHE A 303 12.53 10.48 1.13
C PHE A 303 11.93 9.69 -0.05
N ILE A 304 12.38 8.48 -0.37
CA ILE A 304 11.87 7.71 -1.51
C ILE A 304 10.34 7.57 -1.52
N VAL A 305 9.73 7.10 -0.41
CA VAL A 305 8.27 6.85 -0.30
C VAL A 305 7.43 8.11 -0.54
N ASN A 306 7.92 9.28 -0.16
CA ASN A 306 7.12 10.49 -0.30
C ASN A 306 7.20 11.11 -1.73
N THR A 307 7.87 10.48 -2.70
CA THR A 307 8.21 11.07 -4.03
C THR A 307 7.04 11.00 -4.98
#